data_AF-A0A1M5NW13-F1
#
_entry.id   AF-A0A1M5NW13-F1
#
_cell.length_a   1.000
_cell.length_b   1.000
_cell.length_c   1.000
_cell.angle_alpha   90.00
_cell.angle_beta   90.00
_cell.angle_gamma   90.00
#
_symmetry.space_group_name_H-M   'P 1'
#
loop_
_entity.id
_entity.type
_entity.pdbx_description
1 polymer ?
#
loop_
_entity_poly.entity_id
_entity_poly.type
_entity_poly.pdbx_seq_one_letter_code
_entity_poly.pdbx_strand_id
1 'polypeptide(L)'
;MPLPLLVIIILCLLQLTVIILFITHYRNWLTVMNGMIVSMSVGMTSGILFGTILGVYFHGDLLSSTIYGILIGLVFGFIAGTPSGILAVIDGMLSGLMGGMMGAMFGEMVAMSNIDVSIKLISLFVTMLLILTHYTAETLIQKQATKTLFSFFKYPYTILLIVTFIYLGLFYVPINL
;
A
#
# COMPACT_ATOMS: atom_id res chain seq x y z
N MET A 1 6.20 -20.55 -5.67
CA MET A 1 5.52 -19.54 -4.84
C MET A 1 4.14 -20.05 -4.49
N PRO A 2 3.73 -20.02 -3.22
CA PRO A 2 2.42 -20.50 -2.81
C PRO A 2 1.31 -19.61 -3.40
N LEU A 3 0.31 -20.24 -4.02
CA LEU A 3 -0.90 -19.61 -4.59
C LEU A 3 -1.49 -18.46 -3.74
N PRO A 4 -1.67 -18.57 -2.41
CA PRO A 4 -2.25 -17.49 -1.60
C PRO A 4 -1.40 -16.21 -1.59
N LEU A 5 -0.07 -16.33 -1.62
CA LEU A 5 0.83 -15.18 -1.60
C LEU A 5 0.76 -14.41 -2.94
N LEU A 6 0.60 -15.14 -4.04
CA LEU A 6 0.41 -14.57 -5.38
C LEU A 6 -0.91 -13.78 -5.48
N VAL A 7 -1.99 -14.33 -4.92
CA VAL A 7 -3.30 -13.65 -4.87
C VAL A 7 -3.22 -12.35 -4.06
N ILE A 8 -2.53 -12.36 -2.92
CA ILE A 8 -2.34 -11.18 -2.07
C ILE A 8 -1.57 -10.08 -2.81
N ILE A 9 -0.47 -10.44 -3.47
CA ILE A 9 0.34 -9.50 -4.25
C ILE A 9 -0.48 -8.88 -5.39
N ILE A 10 -1.25 -9.70 -6.13
CA ILE A 10 -2.10 -9.22 -7.22
C ILE A 10 -3.15 -8.24 -6.70
N LEU A 11 -3.83 -8.58 -5.60
CA LEU A 11 -4.85 -7.71 -5.01
C LEU A 11 -4.26 -6.37 -4.58
N CYS A 12 -3.08 -6.38 -3.93
CA CYS A 12 -2.47 -5.13 -3.49
C CYS A 12 -1.93 -4.29 -4.64
N LEU A 13 -1.32 -4.91 -5.66
CA LEU A 13 -0.89 -4.22 -6.87
C LEU A 13 -2.08 -3.59 -7.59
N LEU A 14 -3.18 -4.33 -7.74
CA LEU A 14 -4.41 -3.82 -8.35
C LEU A 14 -4.91 -2.60 -7.57
N GLN A 15 -4.95 -2.68 -6.25
CA GLN A 15 -5.40 -1.56 -5.41
C GLN A 15 -4.49 -0.32 -5.51
N LEU A 16 -3.17 -0.51 -5.54
CA LEU A 16 -2.20 0.57 -5.78
C LEU A 16 -2.42 1.22 -7.15
N THR A 17 -2.59 0.42 -8.21
CA THR A 17 -2.83 0.94 -9.56
C THR A 17 -4.13 1.72 -9.66
N VAL A 18 -5.22 1.24 -9.03
CA VAL A 18 -6.51 1.95 -8.99
C VAL A 18 -6.36 3.31 -8.30
N ILE A 19 -5.66 3.36 -7.16
CA ILE A 19 -5.43 4.62 -6.43
C ILE A 19 -4.61 5.60 -7.28
N ILE A 20 -3.52 5.14 -7.90
CA ILE A 20 -2.66 5.98 -8.76
C ILE A 20 -3.46 6.52 -9.95
N LEU A 21 -4.24 5.66 -10.63
CA LEU A 21 -5.09 6.08 -11.76
C LEU A 21 -6.16 7.08 -11.32
N PHE A 22 -6.78 6.87 -10.16
CA PHE A 22 -7.79 7.76 -9.60
C PHE A 22 -7.22 9.16 -9.32
N ILE A 23 -6.05 9.24 -8.68
CA ILE A 23 -5.38 10.53 -8.42
C ILE A 23 -4.99 11.21 -9.73
N THR A 24 -4.48 10.46 -10.70
CA THR A 24 -4.07 10.99 -12.00
C THR A 24 -5.26 11.55 -12.77
N HIS A 25 -6.41 10.88 -12.71
CA HIS A 25 -7.64 11.31 -13.37
C HIS A 25 -8.25 12.57 -12.71
N TYR A 26 -8.24 12.62 -11.37
CA TYR A 26 -8.83 13.73 -10.60
C TYR A 26 -7.82 14.81 -10.18
N ARG A 27 -6.65 14.83 -10.82
CA ARG A 27 -5.53 15.76 -10.53
C ARG A 27 -5.97 17.22 -10.37
N ASN A 28 -6.85 17.71 -11.23
CA ASN A 28 -7.25 19.12 -11.26
C ASN A 28 -8.09 19.56 -10.05
N TRP A 29 -8.60 18.61 -9.26
CA TRP A 29 -9.48 18.88 -8.11
C TRP A 29 -8.79 18.68 -6.76
N LEU A 30 -7.51 18.29 -6.76
CA LEU A 30 -6.74 18.00 -5.54
C LEU A 30 -5.91 19.22 -5.13
N THR A 31 -6.03 19.64 -3.85
CA THR A 31 -5.03 20.53 -3.27
C THR A 31 -3.67 19.83 -3.15
N VAL A 32 -2.60 20.64 -3.09
CA VAL A 32 -1.23 20.16 -2.85
C VAL A 32 -1.15 19.33 -1.55
N MET A 33 -1.80 19.78 -0.48
CA MET A 33 -1.79 19.08 0.82
C MET A 33 -2.47 17.71 0.76
N ASN A 34 -3.58 17.59 0.04
CA ASN A 34 -4.27 16.32 -0.14
C ASN A 34 -3.41 15.35 -0.96
N GLY A 35 -2.74 15.87 -1.99
CA GLY A 35 -1.80 15.11 -2.80
C GLY A 35 -0.62 14.55 -2.01
N MET A 36 -0.05 15.33 -1.08
CA MET A 36 1.04 14.90 -0.20
C MET A 36 0.63 13.71 0.68
N ILE A 37 -0.55 13.77 1.31
CA ILE A 37 -1.03 12.69 2.20
C ILE A 37 -1.23 11.38 1.42
N VAL A 38 -1.79 11.48 0.21
CA VAL A 38 -2.07 10.30 -0.61
C VAL A 38 -0.77 9.71 -1.17
N SER A 39 0.15 10.52 -1.70
CA SER A 39 1.45 10.04 -2.19
C SER A 39 2.28 9.43 -1.07
N MET A 40 2.28 10.06 0.11
CA MET A 40 2.94 9.57 1.31
C MET A 40 2.43 8.17 1.68
N SER A 41 1.11 8.00 1.72
CA SER A 41 0.53 6.72 2.14
C SER A 41 0.75 5.62 1.12
N VAL A 42 0.63 5.91 -0.18
CA VAL A 42 0.92 4.94 -1.25
C VAL A 42 2.40 4.51 -1.24
N GLY A 43 3.32 5.46 -1.09
CA GLY A 43 4.75 5.18 -0.98
C GLY A 43 5.09 4.32 0.23
N MET A 44 4.57 4.68 1.41
CA MET A 44 4.85 3.95 2.64
C MET A 44 4.27 2.53 2.63
N THR A 45 3.02 2.36 2.21
CA THR A 45 2.34 1.06 2.19
C THR A 45 2.96 0.11 1.18
N SER A 46 3.29 0.59 -0.02
CA SER A 46 4.01 -0.20 -1.04
C SER A 46 5.41 -0.57 -0.57
N GLY A 47 6.16 0.36 0.02
CA GLY A 47 7.48 0.11 0.60
C GLY A 47 7.46 -0.97 1.67
N ILE A 48 6.49 -0.93 2.60
CA ILE A 48 6.35 -1.94 3.66
C ILE A 48 6.03 -3.32 3.06
N LEU A 49 5.10 -3.40 2.11
CA LEU A 49 4.73 -4.69 1.50
C LEU A 49 5.89 -5.32 0.72
N PHE A 50 6.49 -4.58 -0.21
CA PHE A 50 7.58 -5.12 -1.01
C PHE A 50 8.84 -5.34 -0.19
N GLY A 51 9.13 -4.43 0.75
CA GLY A 51 10.23 -4.60 1.70
C GLY A 51 10.09 -5.86 2.54
N THR A 52 8.91 -6.14 3.09
CA THR A 52 8.67 -7.35 3.89
C THR A 52 8.81 -8.63 3.07
N ILE A 53 8.27 -8.66 1.84
CA ILE A 53 8.40 -9.80 0.94
C ILE A 53 9.88 -10.05 0.59
N LEU A 54 10.64 -8.99 0.30
CA LEU A 54 12.07 -9.10 0.00
C LEU A 54 12.89 -9.50 1.23
N GLY A 55 12.55 -9.00 2.41
CA GLY A 55 13.20 -9.38 3.67
C GLY A 55 13.05 -10.87 3.99
N VAL A 56 11.88 -11.44 3.69
CA VAL A 56 11.64 -12.89 3.76
C VAL A 56 12.32 -13.64 2.61
N TYR A 57 12.48 -13.06 1.42
CA TYR A 57 13.10 -13.80 0.32
C TYR A 57 14.63 -13.90 0.45
N PHE A 58 15.29 -12.82 0.87
CA PHE A 58 16.75 -12.69 0.93
C PHE A 58 17.37 -13.07 2.29
N HIS A 59 16.68 -13.91 3.09
CA HIS A 59 17.08 -14.34 4.44
C HIS A 59 18.61 -14.33 4.67
N GLY A 60 19.10 -13.45 5.55
CA GLY A 60 20.52 -13.33 5.91
C GLY A 60 21.23 -12.07 5.40
N ASP A 61 20.75 -11.41 4.33
CA ASP A 61 21.36 -10.19 3.78
C ASP A 61 20.43 -8.97 3.88
N LEU A 62 20.32 -8.39 5.10
CA LEU A 62 19.50 -7.20 5.39
C LEU A 62 19.83 -6.00 4.49
N LEU A 63 21.09 -5.84 4.09
CA LEU A 63 21.52 -4.76 3.21
C LEU A 63 20.91 -4.90 1.80
N SER A 64 20.83 -6.13 1.28
CA SER A 64 20.27 -6.36 -0.06
C SER A 64 18.76 -6.11 -0.08
N SER A 65 18.03 -6.63 0.92
CA SER A 65 16.58 -6.49 1.02
C SER A 65 16.16 -5.04 1.26
N THR A 66 16.92 -4.28 2.05
CA THR A 66 16.67 -2.84 2.28
C THR A 66 16.88 -2.01 1.02
N ILE A 67 17.96 -2.23 0.25
CA ILE A 67 18.22 -1.49 -0.98
C ILE A 67 17.08 -1.71 -1.99
N TYR A 68 16.69 -2.96 -2.23
CA TYR A 68 15.58 -3.27 -3.14
C TYR A 68 14.24 -2.75 -2.61
N GLY A 69 13.97 -2.85 -1.31
CA GLY A 69 12.77 -2.31 -0.69
C GLY A 69 12.65 -0.79 -0.83
N ILE A 70 13.76 -0.07 -0.60
CA ILE A 70 13.83 1.39 -0.78
C ILE A 70 13.60 1.77 -2.24
N LEU A 71 14.24 1.09 -3.19
CA LEU A 71 14.06 1.38 -4.61
C LEU A 71 12.61 1.22 -5.06
N ILE A 72 11.95 0.14 -4.64
CA ILE A 72 10.55 -0.10 -4.97
C ILE A 72 9.65 0.96 -4.34
N GLY A 73 9.83 1.24 -3.04
CA GLY A 73 9.08 2.29 -2.34
C GLY A 73 9.25 3.67 -2.97
N LEU A 74 10.47 4.02 -3.39
CA LEU A 74 10.77 5.25 -4.11
C LEU A 74 10.02 5.36 -5.44
N VAL A 75 10.02 4.29 -6.23
CA VAL A 75 9.36 4.28 -7.55
C VAL A 75 7.85 4.48 -7.39
N PHE A 76 7.21 3.75 -6.47
CA PHE A 76 5.77 3.92 -6.21
C PHE A 76 5.43 5.29 -5.62
N GLY A 77 6.25 5.80 -4.69
CA GLY A 77 6.10 7.14 -4.12
C GLY A 77 6.25 8.25 -5.16
N PHE A 78 7.22 8.12 -6.08
CA PHE A 78 7.42 9.05 -7.18
C PHE A 78 6.21 9.06 -8.12
N ILE A 79 5.79 7.89 -8.61
CA ILE A 79 4.65 7.75 -9.53
C ILE A 79 3.38 8.35 -8.91
N ALA A 80 3.08 8.01 -7.65
CA ALA A 80 1.92 8.52 -6.94
C ALA A 80 1.97 10.04 -6.68
N GLY A 81 3.16 10.61 -6.48
CA GLY A 81 3.34 12.05 -6.27
C GLY A 81 3.30 12.89 -7.54
N THR A 82 3.64 12.32 -8.71
CA THR A 82 3.70 13.06 -10.00
C THR A 82 2.45 13.90 -10.33
N PRO A 83 1.20 13.43 -10.13
CA PRO A 83 0.03 14.27 -10.40
C PRO A 83 -0.10 15.45 -9.44
N SER A 84 0.33 15.33 -8.18
CA SER A 84 0.07 16.35 -7.15
C SER A 84 1.15 17.44 -7.05
N GLY A 85 2.25 17.32 -7.79
CA GLY A 85 3.32 18.30 -7.85
C GLY A 85 4.56 17.90 -7.04
N ILE A 86 5.60 18.74 -7.10
CA ILE A 86 6.95 18.38 -6.61
C ILE A 86 7.00 18.09 -5.10
N LEU A 87 6.20 18.81 -4.30
CA LEU A 87 6.12 18.59 -2.85
C LEU A 87 5.57 17.20 -2.52
N ALA A 88 4.51 16.78 -3.22
CA ALA A 88 3.93 15.45 -3.06
C ALA A 88 4.86 14.33 -3.54
N VAL A 89 5.67 14.60 -4.57
CA VAL A 89 6.73 13.67 -5.02
C VAL A 89 7.77 13.49 -3.92
N ILE A 90 8.25 14.58 -3.30
CA ILE A 90 9.24 14.50 -2.23
C ILE A 90 8.68 13.73 -1.03
N ASP A 91 7.47 14.06 -0.56
CA ASP A 91 6.84 13.36 0.56
C ASP A 91 6.61 11.87 0.26
N GLY A 92 6.16 11.53 -0.95
CA GLY A 92 5.96 10.15 -1.38
C GLY A 92 7.28 9.36 -1.47
N MET A 93 8.34 9.99 -1.99
CA MET A 93 9.67 9.37 -2.06
C MET A 93 10.28 9.15 -0.68
N LEU A 94 10.20 10.14 0.20
CA LEU A 94 10.71 10.04 1.57
C LEU A 94 9.94 8.97 2.36
N SER A 95 8.62 8.93 2.23
CA SER A 95 7.81 7.91 2.90
C SER A 95 8.06 6.52 2.34
N GLY A 96 8.27 6.39 1.03
CA GLY A 96 8.61 5.13 0.37
C GLY A 96 9.96 4.60 0.81
N LEU A 97 10.96 5.48 0.96
CA LEU A 97 12.27 5.12 1.53
C LEU A 97 12.12 4.62 2.96
N MET A 98 11.40 5.35 3.82
CA MET A 98 11.16 4.94 5.21
C MET A 98 10.38 3.61 5.29
N GLY A 99 9.34 3.45 4.46
CA GLY A 99 8.52 2.25 4.39
C GLY A 99 9.31 1.03 3.90
N GLY A 100 10.16 1.20 2.88
CA GLY A 100 11.01 0.14 2.34
C GLY A 100 12.03 -0.37 3.35
N MET A 101 12.68 0.54 4.08
CA MET A 101 13.62 0.20 5.14
C MET A 101 12.93 -0.55 6.29
N MET A 102 11.84 -0.01 6.82
CA MET A 102 11.09 -0.65 7.91
C MET A 102 10.48 -1.98 7.47
N GLY A 103 10.02 -2.08 6.23
CA GLY A 103 9.47 -3.31 5.66
C GLY A 103 10.50 -4.42 5.58
N ALA A 104 11.70 -4.13 5.06
CA ALA A 104 12.78 -5.11 4.98
C ALA A 104 13.22 -5.62 6.35
N MET A 105 13.36 -4.72 7.33
CA MET A 105 13.66 -5.08 8.71
C MET A 105 12.57 -5.96 9.34
N PHE A 106 11.29 -5.61 9.12
CA PHE A 106 10.19 -6.42 9.63
C PHE A 106 10.14 -7.80 8.97
N GLY A 107 10.39 -7.89 7.66
CA GLY A 107 10.43 -9.16 6.92
C GLY A 107 11.51 -10.11 7.44
N GLU A 108 12.70 -9.58 7.75
CA GLU A 108 13.83 -10.36 8.25
C GLU A 108 13.59 -10.85 9.69
N MET A 109 13.03 -10.01 10.57
CA MET A 109 12.66 -10.44 11.92
C MET A 109 11.53 -11.50 11.93
N VAL A 110 10.57 -11.37 11.01
CA VAL A 110 9.42 -12.27 10.88
C VAL A 110 9.82 -13.65 10.37
N ALA A 111 10.80 -13.71 9.48
CA ALA A 111 11.33 -14.95 8.92
C ALA A 111 11.68 -16.01 9.96
N MET A 112 12.09 -15.56 11.15
CA MET A 112 12.59 -16.44 12.21
C MET A 112 11.49 -17.12 13.04
N SER A 113 10.25 -16.63 13.01
CA SER A 113 9.23 -17.08 13.97
C SER A 113 7.99 -17.70 13.34
N ASN A 114 7.39 -17.11 12.28
CA ASN A 114 6.28 -17.67 11.49
C ASN A 114 6.02 -16.81 10.24
N ILE A 115 6.52 -17.24 9.07
CA ILE A 115 6.44 -16.47 7.82
C ILE A 115 4.98 -16.26 7.38
N ASP A 116 4.16 -17.31 7.43
CA ASP A 116 2.83 -17.30 6.82
C ASP A 116 1.83 -16.38 7.52
N VAL A 117 1.81 -16.44 8.86
CA VAL A 117 0.90 -15.63 9.69
C VAL A 117 1.23 -14.15 9.54
N SER A 118 2.53 -13.84 9.54
CA SER A 118 3.03 -12.47 9.53
C SER A 118 2.79 -11.78 8.19
N ILE A 119 3.05 -12.46 7.06
CA ILE A 119 2.77 -11.91 5.72
C ILE A 119 1.27 -11.61 5.57
N LYS A 120 0.40 -12.56 5.97
CA LYS A 120 -1.06 -12.36 5.91
C LYS A 120 -1.51 -11.15 6.73
N LEU A 121 -0.92 -10.95 7.90
CA LEU A 121 -1.25 -9.86 8.82
C LEU A 121 -0.78 -8.51 8.29
N ILE A 122 0.46 -8.41 7.77
CA ILE A 122 0.97 -7.20 7.11
C ILE A 122 0.10 -6.84 5.90
N SER A 123 -0.23 -7.82 5.06
CA SER A 123 -1.04 -7.57 3.87
C SER A 123 -2.46 -7.11 4.23
N LEU A 124 -3.01 -7.61 5.35
CA LEU A 124 -4.27 -7.08 5.90
C LEU A 124 -4.09 -5.62 6.28
N PHE A 125 -3.10 -5.26 7.11
CA PHE A 125 -2.88 -3.87 7.50
C PHE A 125 -2.68 -2.93 6.30
N VAL A 126 -1.91 -3.37 5.29
CA VAL A 126 -1.67 -2.55 4.10
C VAL A 126 -2.93 -2.38 3.26
N THR A 127 -3.70 -3.45 3.04
CA THR A 127 -4.98 -3.33 2.31
C THR A 127 -5.96 -2.40 3.03
N MET A 128 -6.01 -2.42 4.37
CA MET A 128 -6.81 -1.48 5.16
C MET A 128 -6.40 -0.02 4.96
N LEU A 129 -5.10 0.25 5.05
CA LEU A 129 -4.56 1.60 4.85
C LEU A 129 -4.85 2.08 3.43
N LEU A 130 -4.67 1.22 2.42
CA LEU A 130 -4.98 1.57 1.04
C LEU A 130 -6.47 1.87 0.82
N ILE A 131 -7.40 1.11 1.42
CA ILE A 131 -8.84 1.43 1.36
C ILE A 131 -9.12 2.79 1.97
N LEU A 132 -8.53 3.07 3.15
CA LEU A 132 -8.72 4.33 3.84
C LEU A 132 -8.18 5.49 3.00
N THR A 133 -7.03 5.33 2.35
CA THR A 133 -6.45 6.37 1.49
C THR A 133 -7.27 6.63 0.24
N HIS A 134 -7.89 5.61 -0.32
CA HIS A 134 -8.78 5.77 -1.45
C HIS A 134 -10.04 6.54 -1.03
N TYR A 135 -10.62 6.21 0.12
CA TYR A 135 -11.77 6.92 0.69
C TYR A 135 -11.44 8.38 1.04
N THR A 136 -10.28 8.65 1.64
CA THR A 136 -9.86 10.03 1.90
C THR A 136 -9.66 10.79 0.59
N ALA A 137 -9.04 10.20 -0.43
CA ALA A 137 -8.93 10.82 -1.74
C ALA A 137 -10.31 11.16 -2.34
N GLU A 138 -11.27 10.23 -2.33
CA GLU A 138 -12.64 10.46 -2.80
C GLU A 138 -13.36 11.58 -2.06
N THR A 139 -13.34 11.57 -0.72
CA THR A 139 -14.02 12.58 0.11
C THR A 139 -13.41 13.97 -0.06
N LEU A 140 -12.09 14.05 -0.25
CA LEU A 140 -11.38 15.30 -0.51
C LEU A 140 -11.74 15.87 -1.89
N ILE A 141 -11.83 15.02 -2.92
CA ILE A 141 -12.27 15.42 -4.26
C ILE A 141 -13.73 15.86 -4.24
N GLN A 142 -14.64 15.14 -3.56
CA GLN A 142 -16.05 15.53 -3.45
C GLN A 142 -16.22 16.89 -2.76
N LYS A 143 -15.45 17.19 -1.70
CA LYS A 143 -15.47 18.49 -1.01
C LYS A 143 -15.05 19.63 -1.93
N GLN A 144 -14.05 19.42 -2.79
CA GLN A 144 -13.56 20.46 -3.71
C GLN A 144 -14.37 20.56 -5.01
N ALA A 145 -14.87 19.45 -5.55
CA ALA A 145 -15.53 19.41 -6.85
C ALA A 145 -17.00 19.84 -6.83
N THR A 146 -17.61 20.05 -5.65
CA THR A 146 -19.05 20.36 -5.47
C THR A 146 -19.97 19.49 -6.33
N LYS A 147 -19.53 18.27 -6.66
CA LYS A 147 -20.20 17.29 -7.48
C LYS A 147 -20.21 15.97 -6.74
N THR A 148 -21.39 15.35 -6.64
CA THR A 148 -21.59 14.01 -6.12
C THR A 148 -21.08 12.97 -7.11
N LEU A 149 -19.75 12.81 -7.20
CA LEU A 149 -19.15 11.71 -7.95
C LEU A 149 -19.34 10.42 -7.15
N PHE A 150 -20.19 9.54 -7.72
CA PHE A 150 -20.49 8.14 -7.39
C PHE A 150 -20.65 7.74 -5.91
N SER A 151 -21.89 7.40 -5.54
CA SER A 151 -22.37 7.04 -4.20
C SER A 151 -22.00 5.62 -3.71
N PHE A 152 -21.17 4.86 -4.42
CA PHE A 152 -20.95 3.44 -4.10
C PHE A 152 -20.05 3.20 -2.87
N PHE A 153 -19.31 4.19 -2.38
CA PHE A 153 -18.37 4.06 -1.25
C PHE A 153 -18.80 4.83 0.02
N LYS A 154 -20.11 4.97 0.23
CA LYS A 154 -20.70 5.78 1.33
C LYS A 154 -20.43 5.25 2.74
N TYR A 155 -19.88 4.03 2.86
CA TYR A 155 -19.58 3.37 4.15
C TYR A 155 -18.21 2.66 4.11
N PRO A 156 -17.08 3.39 4.23
CA PRO A 156 -15.74 2.80 4.20
C PRO A 156 -15.56 1.69 5.24
N TYR A 157 -16.19 1.85 6.40
CA TYR A 157 -16.19 0.86 7.49
C TYR A 157 -16.83 -0.49 7.10
N THR A 158 -17.82 -0.50 6.20
CA THR A 158 -18.46 -1.76 5.76
C THR A 158 -17.59 -2.52 4.76
N ILE A 159 -16.88 -1.80 3.89
CA ILE A 159 -15.93 -2.40 2.94
C ILE A 159 -14.70 -2.92 3.69
N LEU A 160 -14.25 -2.16 4.70
CA LEU A 160 -13.21 -2.57 5.64
C LEU A 160 -13.60 -3.87 6.38
N LEU A 161 -14.88 -4.00 6.79
CA LEU A 161 -15.43 -5.22 7.38
C LEU A 161 -15.51 -6.40 6.39
N ILE A 162 -15.83 -6.16 5.12
CA ILE A 162 -15.88 -7.23 4.11
C ILE A 162 -14.46 -7.75 3.83
N VAL A 163 -13.49 -6.85 3.72
CA VAL A 163 -12.08 -7.23 3.48
C VAL A 163 -11.48 -7.98 4.67
N THR A 164 -11.80 -7.60 5.93
CA THR A 164 -11.39 -8.42 7.08
C THR A 164 -11.98 -9.81 7.00
N PHE A 165 -13.27 -9.96 6.70
CA PHE A 165 -13.91 -11.27 6.61
C PHE A 165 -13.30 -12.15 5.51
N ILE A 166 -12.95 -11.58 4.36
CA ILE A 166 -12.28 -12.29 3.27
C ILE A 166 -10.89 -12.77 3.72
N TYR A 167 -10.11 -11.92 4.39
CA TYR A 167 -8.79 -12.29 4.91
C TYR A 167 -8.86 -13.33 6.03
N LEU A 168 -9.90 -13.27 6.88
CA LEU A 168 -10.15 -14.25 7.94
C LEU A 168 -10.49 -15.63 7.35
N GLY A 169 -11.21 -15.67 6.22
CA GLY A 169 -11.41 -16.89 5.42
C GLY A 169 -10.12 -17.41 4.78
N LEU A 170 -9.26 -16.51 4.28
CA LEU A 170 -7.96 -16.86 3.69
C LEU A 170 -6.94 -17.33 4.75
N PHE A 171 -7.14 -16.96 6.02
CA PHE A 171 -6.31 -17.40 7.14
C PHE A 171 -6.34 -18.93 7.30
N TYR A 172 -7.50 -19.57 7.04
CA TYR A 172 -7.70 -21.01 7.15
C TYR A 172 -7.01 -21.84 6.06
N VAL A 173 -6.55 -21.22 4.98
CA VAL A 173 -5.82 -21.91 3.91
C VAL A 173 -4.32 -21.90 4.23
N PRO A 174 -3.69 -23.07 4.48
CA PRO A 174 -2.26 -23.12 4.75
C PRO A 174 -1.46 -22.72 3.51
N ILE A 175 -0.44 -21.89 3.73
CA ILE A 175 0.53 -21.52 2.72
C ILE A 175 1.59 -22.63 2.76
N ASN A 176 1.47 -23.63 1.89
CA ASN A 176 2.55 -24.62 1.75
C ASN A 176 3.69 -23.95 0.99
N LEU A 177 4.72 -23.51 1.72
CA LEU A 177 5.96 -22.96 1.16
C LEU A 177 6.79 -24.06 0.48
#